data_AF-A0A0D8J500-F1
#
_entry.id   AF-A0A0D8J500-F1
#
_cell.length_a   1.000
_cell.length_b   1.000
_cell.length_c   1.000
_cell.angle_alpha   90.00
_cell.angle_beta   90.00
_cell.angle_gamma   90.00
#
_symmetry.space_group_name_H-M   'P 1'
#
loop_
_entity.id
_entity.type
_entity.pdbx_description
1 polymer ?
#
loop_
_entity_poly.entity_id
_entity_poly.type
_entity_poly.pdbx_seq_one_letter_code
_entity_poly.pdbx_strand_id
1 'polypeptide(L)'
;MGPGGADGADGTDGTDGVDGQVTCLVCHSGTNMEAKQGQFWMSAHAVGAIAVDYAGGRQSCAQCHSHEGFVQFATLGEVLGDISNPSAWECNTCHGLHETFEGQDYALRLYAPVNPVFDNTLTMDLGGNSNLCANCHQSRRAEPGYGMTVAPTDSFEITSSHYGPHHGAQGNVVAGMGFAEIPGSVAYPEQGSSKHLTQASCVGCHMAEFTDEEGGHSFIPSVAACNECHDADLDDYNYGGVQTEVHEMLVELRDQLLALGVIEGDDEHGYHPVNSRDYPDGGVFPTVQVQAFFNWVGLEEDRSLGVHNPKYVKALLRNSIEAMEAELNALAAN
;
A
#
# COMPACT_ATOMS: atom_id res chain seq x y z
N MET A 1 78.26 -36.62 15.91
CA MET A 1 76.90 -36.04 15.79
C MET A 1 76.85 -34.80 16.66
N GLY A 2 76.71 -33.61 16.08
CA GLY A 2 76.64 -32.35 16.83
C GLY A 2 75.23 -32.11 17.40
N PRO A 3 75.10 -31.32 18.48
CA PRO A 3 73.79 -30.99 19.04
C PRO A 3 72.94 -30.25 18.00
N GLY A 4 71.63 -30.55 17.97
CA GLY A 4 70.67 -29.87 17.11
C GLY A 4 70.66 -28.36 17.38
N GLY A 5 70.53 -27.57 16.31
CA GLY A 5 70.39 -26.12 16.43
C GLY A 5 69.12 -25.76 17.20
N ALA A 6 69.15 -24.63 17.91
CA ALA A 6 67.99 -24.13 18.64
C ALA A 6 66.82 -23.88 17.68
N ASP A 7 65.61 -24.21 18.14
CA ASP A 7 64.39 -23.96 17.38
C ASP A 7 64.23 -22.47 17.09
N GLY A 8 63.66 -22.16 15.92
CA GLY A 8 63.34 -20.78 15.55
C GLY A 8 62.27 -20.21 16.47
N ALA A 9 62.29 -18.89 16.68
CA ALA A 9 61.23 -18.23 17.43
C ALA A 9 59.90 -18.33 16.67
N ASP A 10 58.82 -18.54 17.41
CA ASP A 10 57.47 -18.53 16.86
C ASP A 10 57.16 -17.19 16.20
N GLY A 11 56.30 -17.24 15.17
CA GLY A 11 55.78 -16.04 14.53
C GLY A 11 54.94 -15.19 15.49
N THR A 12 54.69 -13.94 15.13
CA THR A 12 53.73 -13.09 15.85
C THR A 12 52.31 -13.48 15.46
N ASP A 13 51.42 -13.55 16.43
CA ASP A 13 49.99 -13.73 16.19
C ASP A 13 49.47 -12.59 15.31
N GLY A 14 48.51 -12.92 14.43
CA GLY A 14 47.82 -11.93 13.62
C GLY A 14 46.89 -11.05 14.47
N THR A 15 46.47 -9.91 13.92
CA THR A 15 45.45 -9.07 14.56
C THR A 15 44.11 -9.80 14.57
N ASP A 16 43.43 -9.82 15.73
CA ASP A 16 42.06 -10.32 15.84
C ASP A 16 41.11 -9.56 14.90
N GLY A 17 40.16 -10.29 14.30
CA GLY A 17 39.10 -9.68 13.49
C GLY A 17 38.12 -8.85 14.32
N VAL A 18 37.33 -8.01 13.66
CA VAL A 18 36.22 -7.29 14.31
C VAL A 18 35.18 -8.30 14.78
N ASP A 19 34.71 -8.18 16.01
CA ASP A 19 33.72 -9.09 16.61
C ASP A 19 32.37 -9.01 15.88
N GLY A 20 31.97 -10.12 15.25
CA GLY A 20 30.69 -10.24 14.53
C GLY A 20 29.46 -10.11 15.42
N GLN A 21 29.60 -10.22 16.76
CA GLN A 21 28.50 -10.03 17.71
C GLN A 21 27.98 -8.57 17.73
N VAL A 22 28.85 -7.59 17.41
CA VAL A 22 28.49 -6.17 17.45
C VAL A 22 27.43 -5.83 16.40
N THR A 23 27.53 -6.40 15.20
CA THR A 23 26.57 -6.17 14.10
C THR A 23 25.17 -6.68 14.46
N CYS A 24 25.06 -7.86 15.08
CA CYS A 24 23.78 -8.43 15.49
C CYS A 24 23.08 -7.56 16.54
N LEU A 25 23.85 -6.98 17.48
CA LEU A 25 23.33 -6.17 18.58
C LEU A 25 22.88 -4.77 18.14
N VAL A 26 23.26 -4.31 16.94
CA VAL A 26 22.69 -3.09 16.34
C VAL A 26 21.17 -3.20 16.26
N CYS A 27 20.65 -4.36 15.86
CA CYS A 27 19.22 -4.60 15.75
C CYS A 27 18.67 -5.32 17.00
N HIS A 28 19.39 -6.32 17.52
CA HIS A 28 18.88 -7.22 18.57
C HIS A 28 19.31 -6.86 20.00
N SER A 29 19.81 -5.65 20.26
CA SER A 29 19.98 -5.22 21.64
C SER A 29 18.62 -5.08 22.35
N GLY A 30 18.57 -5.42 23.64
CA GLY A 30 17.32 -5.42 24.42
C GLY A 30 16.60 -4.06 24.38
N THR A 31 17.34 -2.97 24.51
CA THR A 31 16.77 -1.61 24.44
C THR A 31 16.22 -1.26 23.06
N ASN A 32 16.89 -1.68 21.98
CA ASN A 32 16.40 -1.41 20.62
C ASN A 32 15.14 -2.23 20.34
N MET A 33 15.13 -3.52 20.70
CA MET A 33 13.97 -4.39 20.52
C MET A 33 12.76 -3.94 21.34
N GLU A 34 12.96 -3.52 22.59
CA GLU A 34 11.89 -2.96 23.45
C GLU A 34 11.28 -1.70 22.82
N ALA A 35 12.12 -0.79 22.30
CA ALA A 35 11.64 0.42 21.63
C ALA A 35 10.83 0.09 20.36
N LYS A 36 11.32 -0.82 19.51
CA LYS A 36 10.59 -1.24 18.30
C LYS A 36 9.30 -1.98 18.62
N GLN A 37 9.28 -2.80 19.67
CA GLN A 37 8.07 -3.47 20.12
C GLN A 37 7.02 -2.47 20.62
N GLY A 38 7.43 -1.45 21.37
CA GLY A 38 6.56 -0.37 21.81
C GLY A 38 5.95 0.40 20.64
N GLN A 39 6.77 0.74 19.64
CA GLN A 39 6.31 1.38 18.40
C GLN A 39 5.29 0.49 17.66
N PHE A 40 5.60 -0.80 17.49
CA PHE A 40 4.72 -1.75 16.79
C PHE A 40 3.34 -1.90 17.45
N TRP A 41 3.28 -1.87 18.79
CA TRP A 41 2.00 -1.96 19.51
C TRP A 41 1.07 -0.76 19.31
N MET A 42 1.57 0.37 18.81
CA MET A 42 0.72 1.50 18.40
C MET A 42 0.12 1.30 17.01
N SER A 43 0.69 0.39 16.21
CA SER A 43 0.21 0.15 14.86
C SER A 43 -1.08 -0.66 14.85
N ALA A 44 -1.96 -0.35 13.90
CA ALA A 44 -3.08 -1.21 13.53
C ALA A 44 -2.65 -2.63 13.14
N HIS A 45 -1.39 -2.83 12.71
CA HIS A 45 -0.84 -4.16 12.41
C HIS A 45 -0.75 -5.07 13.64
N ALA A 46 -0.63 -4.51 14.85
CA ALA A 46 -0.63 -5.30 16.08
C ALA A 46 -2.06 -5.68 16.55
N VAL A 47 -3.10 -5.15 15.91
CA VAL A 47 -4.49 -5.26 16.38
C VAL A 47 -5.21 -6.41 15.69
N GLY A 48 -5.46 -7.50 16.41
CA GLY A 48 -6.16 -8.68 15.88
C GLY A 48 -7.58 -8.41 15.35
N ALA A 49 -8.28 -7.43 15.94
CA ALA A 49 -9.60 -7.01 15.44
C ALA A 49 -9.55 -6.45 14.01
N ILE A 50 -8.43 -5.85 13.62
CA ILE A 50 -8.20 -5.31 12.27
C ILE A 50 -7.57 -6.38 11.38
N ALA A 51 -6.56 -7.07 11.89
CA ALA A 51 -5.80 -8.05 11.13
C ALA A 51 -6.65 -9.26 10.75
N VAL A 52 -7.25 -9.95 11.73
CA VAL A 52 -7.74 -11.33 11.55
C VAL A 52 -9.25 -11.53 11.66
N ASP A 53 -9.98 -10.71 12.42
CA ASP A 53 -11.34 -11.03 12.91
C ASP A 53 -12.32 -11.50 11.82
N TYR A 54 -12.36 -10.79 10.68
CA TYR A 54 -13.20 -11.16 9.54
C TYR A 54 -12.51 -12.08 8.52
N ALA A 55 -11.24 -11.80 8.22
CA ALA A 55 -10.57 -12.24 7.01
C ALA A 55 -9.39 -13.22 7.24
N GLY A 56 -8.75 -13.18 8.41
CA GLY A 56 -7.44 -13.82 8.61
C GLY A 56 -7.43 -15.34 8.51
N GLY A 57 -8.58 -15.97 8.78
CA GLY A 57 -8.75 -17.41 8.65
C GLY A 57 -9.12 -17.90 7.25
N ARG A 58 -9.53 -17.00 6.34
CA ARG A 58 -10.02 -17.38 5.00
C ARG A 58 -8.87 -17.46 4.03
N GLN A 59 -8.68 -18.60 3.36
CA GLN A 59 -7.55 -18.87 2.47
C GLN A 59 -7.30 -17.75 1.45
N SER A 60 -8.36 -17.21 0.83
CA SER A 60 -8.28 -16.17 -0.19
C SER A 60 -7.98 -14.76 0.34
N CYS A 61 -7.94 -14.57 1.66
CA CYS A 61 -7.70 -13.29 2.34
C CYS A 61 -6.47 -13.34 3.25
N ALA A 62 -6.14 -14.53 3.77
CA ALA A 62 -5.11 -14.76 4.76
C ALA A 62 -3.69 -14.35 4.32
N GLN A 63 -3.41 -14.32 3.00
CA GLN A 63 -2.14 -13.77 2.49
C GLN A 63 -1.86 -12.40 3.09
N CYS A 64 -2.87 -11.55 3.13
CA CYS A 64 -2.74 -10.22 3.70
C CYS A 64 -3.19 -10.22 5.15
N HIS A 65 -4.24 -10.94 5.53
CA HIS A 65 -4.94 -10.75 6.81
C HIS A 65 -4.53 -11.68 7.96
N SER A 66 -3.37 -12.35 7.90
CA SER A 66 -2.83 -13.07 9.06
C SER A 66 -1.32 -13.25 8.97
N HIS A 67 -0.68 -13.41 10.14
CA HIS A 67 0.73 -13.78 10.19
C HIS A 67 1.00 -15.09 9.45
N GLU A 68 0.26 -16.15 9.78
CA GLU A 68 0.48 -17.48 9.21
C GLU A 68 0.23 -17.50 7.70
N GLY A 69 -0.79 -16.78 7.23
CA GLY A 69 -1.10 -16.67 5.81
C GLY A 69 -0.03 -15.91 5.04
N PHE A 70 0.45 -14.78 5.56
CA PHE A 70 1.54 -14.05 4.94
C PHE A 70 2.84 -14.86 4.91
N VAL A 71 3.17 -15.58 5.99
CA VAL A 71 4.37 -16.44 6.04
C VAL A 71 4.26 -17.59 5.03
N GLN A 72 3.10 -18.23 4.88
CA GLN A 72 2.88 -19.23 3.84
C GLN A 72 3.07 -18.65 2.45
N PHE A 73 2.44 -17.51 2.17
CA PHE A 73 2.57 -16.82 0.89
C PHE A 73 4.05 -16.48 0.58
N ALA A 74 4.76 -15.87 1.53
CA ALA A 74 6.16 -15.50 1.33
C ALA A 74 7.08 -16.71 1.10
N THR A 75 6.74 -17.88 1.65
CA THR A 75 7.56 -19.10 1.56
C THR A 75 7.22 -19.96 0.33
N LEU A 76 5.94 -20.02 -0.02
CA LEU A 76 5.39 -20.98 -0.97
C LEU A 76 4.80 -20.33 -2.23
N GLY A 77 4.60 -19.02 -2.22
CA GLY A 77 3.91 -18.25 -3.27
C GLY A 77 2.38 -18.28 -3.16
N GLU A 78 1.81 -19.00 -2.19
CA GLU A 78 0.36 -19.11 -1.99
C GLU A 78 -0.01 -19.47 -0.55
N VAL A 79 -1.29 -19.32 -0.20
CA VAL A 79 -1.88 -19.83 1.05
C VAL A 79 -2.59 -21.15 0.74
N LEU A 80 -2.20 -22.23 1.42
CA LEU A 80 -2.60 -23.60 1.05
C LEU A 80 -4.00 -24.02 1.53
N GLY A 81 -4.67 -23.21 2.36
CA GLY A 81 -5.97 -23.55 2.93
C GLY A 81 -6.45 -22.50 3.93
N ASP A 82 -7.66 -22.72 4.47
CA ASP A 82 -8.16 -21.91 5.58
C ASP A 82 -7.30 -22.11 6.84
N ILE A 83 -7.12 -21.04 7.61
CA ILE A 83 -6.30 -21.01 8.81
C ILE A 83 -7.22 -21.01 10.02
N SER A 84 -7.17 -22.07 10.83
CA SER A 84 -8.11 -22.24 11.95
C SER A 84 -7.84 -21.30 13.12
N ASN A 85 -6.58 -20.91 13.34
CA ASN A 85 -6.17 -20.04 14.44
C ASN A 85 -5.22 -18.96 13.89
N PRO A 86 -5.72 -17.99 13.11
CA PRO A 86 -4.89 -16.93 12.58
C PRO A 86 -4.48 -15.97 13.70
N SER A 87 -3.24 -15.51 13.67
CA SER A 87 -2.75 -14.44 14.54
C SER A 87 -2.61 -13.12 13.77
N ALA A 88 -2.73 -12.01 14.52
CA ALA A 88 -2.42 -10.69 13.99
C ALA A 88 -0.97 -10.66 13.49
N TRP A 89 -0.62 -9.65 12.70
CA TRP A 89 0.77 -9.57 12.24
C TRP A 89 1.73 -9.39 13.42
N GLU A 90 2.90 -10.00 13.31
CA GLU A 90 3.97 -10.00 14.30
C GLU A 90 5.27 -9.54 13.66
N CYS A 91 6.34 -9.35 14.44
CA CYS A 91 7.67 -9.03 13.93
C CYS A 91 8.09 -10.02 12.83
N ASN A 92 7.82 -11.31 13.07
CA ASN A 92 8.16 -12.39 12.14
C ASN A 92 7.22 -12.49 10.93
N THR A 93 6.18 -11.65 10.82
CA THR A 93 5.45 -11.51 9.55
C THR A 93 6.36 -10.87 8.51
N CYS A 94 6.96 -9.73 8.85
CA CYS A 94 7.80 -8.95 7.95
C CYS A 94 9.25 -9.46 7.92
N HIS A 95 9.76 -9.85 9.09
CA HIS A 95 11.12 -10.34 9.26
C HIS A 95 11.20 -11.87 9.19
N GLY A 96 12.26 -12.36 8.56
CA GLY A 96 12.58 -13.77 8.32
C GLY A 96 13.99 -14.08 8.79
N LEU A 97 14.76 -14.73 7.92
CA LEU A 97 16.14 -15.12 8.20
C LEU A 97 17.10 -14.17 7.48
N HIS A 98 18.19 -13.81 8.14
CA HIS A 98 19.28 -13.09 7.51
C HIS A 98 19.90 -13.92 6.36
N GLU A 99 20.19 -13.25 5.26
CA GLU A 99 20.87 -13.83 4.10
C GLU A 99 22.37 -13.53 4.13
N THR A 100 22.75 -12.31 4.53
CA THR A 100 24.14 -11.82 4.50
C THR A 100 24.68 -11.50 5.89
N PHE A 101 23.83 -11.28 6.89
CA PHE A 101 24.19 -10.89 8.26
C PHE A 101 24.96 -9.55 8.34
N GLU A 102 24.82 -8.71 7.32
CA GLU A 102 25.35 -7.34 7.31
C GLU A 102 24.43 -6.38 8.07
N GLY A 103 24.91 -5.19 8.44
CA GLY A 103 24.11 -4.21 9.19
C GLY A 103 22.89 -3.65 8.44
N GLN A 104 22.80 -3.93 7.13
CA GLN A 104 21.74 -3.51 6.21
C GLN A 104 20.86 -4.69 5.80
N ASP A 105 21.19 -5.89 6.27
CA ASP A 105 20.35 -7.06 6.16
C ASP A 105 19.24 -6.97 7.21
N TYR A 106 18.13 -6.37 6.83
CA TYR A 106 16.94 -6.29 7.67
C TYR A 106 16.18 -7.62 7.76
N ALA A 107 16.67 -8.69 7.15
CA ALA A 107 16.01 -9.99 7.06
C ALA A 107 14.56 -9.89 6.61
N LEU A 108 14.23 -9.04 5.62
CA LEU A 108 12.84 -8.94 5.15
C LEU A 108 12.46 -10.20 4.37
N ARG A 109 11.27 -10.75 4.65
CA ARG A 109 10.77 -11.94 3.95
C ARG A 109 10.59 -11.72 2.45
N LEU A 110 10.13 -10.53 2.09
CA LEU A 110 9.88 -10.12 0.71
C LEU A 110 10.41 -8.70 0.53
N TYR A 111 11.21 -8.49 -0.51
CA TYR A 111 11.79 -7.18 -0.86
C TYR A 111 11.92 -6.97 -2.37
N ALA A 112 11.68 -8.02 -3.17
CA ALA A 112 11.64 -7.93 -4.62
C ALA A 112 10.40 -7.15 -5.09
N PRO A 113 10.46 -6.49 -6.26
CA PRO A 113 9.29 -5.88 -6.88
C PRO A 113 8.10 -6.84 -6.97
N VAL A 114 6.89 -6.31 -6.81
CA VAL A 114 5.66 -7.11 -6.75
C VAL A 114 5.05 -7.23 -8.14
N ASN A 115 4.60 -8.44 -8.51
CA ASN A 115 3.66 -8.60 -9.62
C ASN A 115 2.24 -8.34 -9.07
N PRO A 116 1.58 -7.24 -9.48
CA PRO A 116 0.37 -6.81 -8.80
C PRO A 116 -0.78 -7.79 -9.06
N VAL A 117 -1.66 -7.96 -8.07
CA VAL A 117 -2.75 -8.95 -8.12
C VAL A 117 -3.73 -8.67 -9.27
N PHE A 118 -3.97 -7.40 -9.59
CA PHE A 118 -4.88 -7.02 -10.68
C PHE A 118 -4.35 -7.41 -12.07
N ASP A 119 -3.02 -7.51 -12.25
CA ASP A 119 -2.36 -7.95 -13.47
C ASP A 119 -0.95 -8.47 -13.17
N ASN A 120 -0.80 -9.78 -13.09
CA ASN A 120 0.46 -10.43 -12.74
C ASN A 120 1.54 -10.35 -13.83
N THR A 121 1.22 -9.79 -15.01
CA THR A 121 2.20 -9.56 -16.08
C THR A 121 2.94 -8.24 -15.91
N LEU A 122 2.43 -7.34 -15.08
CA LEU A 122 3.06 -6.08 -14.73
C LEU A 122 4.07 -6.26 -13.59
N THR A 123 4.90 -5.23 -13.39
CA THR A 123 5.82 -5.13 -12.26
C THR A 123 5.57 -3.80 -11.57
N MET A 124 5.34 -3.85 -10.26
CA MET A 124 5.24 -2.70 -9.37
C MET A 124 6.45 -2.70 -8.44
N ASP A 125 7.39 -1.78 -8.71
CA ASP A 125 8.57 -1.58 -7.88
C ASP A 125 8.41 -0.30 -7.05
N LEU A 126 8.23 -0.48 -5.75
CA LEU A 126 8.22 0.60 -4.76
C LEU A 126 9.62 0.90 -4.20
N GLY A 127 10.65 0.18 -4.61
CA GLY A 127 12.03 0.40 -4.19
C GLY A 127 12.39 -0.27 -2.86
N GLY A 128 13.31 -1.23 -2.94
CA GLY A 128 13.91 -1.90 -1.79
C GLY A 128 12.88 -2.41 -0.78
N ASN A 129 13.04 -2.00 0.48
CA ASN A 129 12.19 -2.45 1.60
C ASN A 129 10.71 -2.09 1.45
N SER A 130 10.37 -1.08 0.65
CA SER A 130 8.98 -0.66 0.46
C SER A 130 8.16 -1.66 -0.35
N ASN A 131 8.82 -2.51 -1.13
CA ASN A 131 8.17 -3.60 -1.87
C ASN A 131 7.43 -4.57 -0.95
N LEU A 132 7.91 -4.75 0.29
CA LEU A 132 7.23 -5.58 1.29
C LEU A 132 5.78 -5.13 1.49
N CYS A 133 5.55 -3.82 1.63
CA CYS A 133 4.26 -3.22 1.94
C CYS A 133 3.24 -3.47 0.80
N ALA A 134 3.71 -3.39 -0.45
CA ALA A 134 2.91 -3.60 -1.66
C ALA A 134 2.36 -5.03 -1.81
N ASN A 135 2.88 -6.02 -1.08
CA ASN A 135 2.32 -7.38 -1.13
C ASN A 135 0.89 -7.42 -0.58
N CYS A 136 0.54 -6.51 0.34
CA CYS A 136 -0.79 -6.39 0.92
C CYS A 136 -1.51 -5.10 0.50
N HIS A 137 -0.80 -3.96 0.47
CA HIS A 137 -1.36 -2.65 0.15
C HIS A 137 -1.46 -2.42 -1.37
N GLN A 138 -2.26 -3.25 -2.03
CA GLN A 138 -2.44 -3.24 -3.48
C GLN A 138 -3.87 -3.58 -3.89
N SER A 139 -4.22 -3.17 -5.09
CA SER A 139 -5.49 -3.52 -5.70
C SER A 139 -5.57 -5.02 -5.98
N ARG A 140 -6.67 -5.65 -5.56
CA ARG A 140 -7.00 -7.04 -5.87
C ARG A 140 -7.82 -7.21 -7.15
N ARG A 141 -8.24 -6.11 -7.77
CA ARG A 141 -9.08 -6.12 -8.98
C ARG A 141 -8.60 -5.09 -9.98
N ALA A 142 -8.73 -5.42 -11.25
CA ALA A 142 -8.52 -4.44 -12.30
C ALA A 142 -9.75 -3.53 -12.44
N GLU A 143 -9.54 -2.36 -13.01
CA GLU A 143 -10.60 -1.40 -13.30
C GLU A 143 -11.58 -1.92 -14.38
N PRO A 144 -12.80 -1.38 -14.46
CA PRO A 144 -13.81 -1.79 -15.44
C PRO A 144 -13.33 -1.72 -16.91
N GLY A 145 -13.18 -2.88 -17.54
CA GLY A 145 -12.79 -2.97 -18.95
C GLY A 145 -11.28 -3.20 -19.17
N TYR A 146 -10.49 -3.22 -18.11
CA TYR A 146 -9.08 -3.55 -18.17
C TYR A 146 -8.83 -4.93 -18.80
N GLY A 147 -7.88 -5.01 -19.73
CA GLY A 147 -7.48 -6.26 -20.39
C GLY A 147 -8.55 -6.88 -21.32
N MET A 148 -9.69 -6.22 -21.53
CA MET A 148 -10.73 -6.70 -22.43
C MET A 148 -10.41 -6.35 -23.88
N THR A 149 -10.40 -7.35 -24.77
CA THR A 149 -10.20 -7.16 -26.23
C THR A 149 -11.37 -6.47 -26.91
N VAL A 150 -12.55 -6.54 -26.28
CA VAL A 150 -13.73 -5.72 -26.57
C VAL A 150 -14.14 -5.17 -25.20
N ALA A 151 -13.81 -3.92 -24.91
CA ALA A 151 -14.33 -3.26 -23.72
C ALA A 151 -15.87 -3.40 -23.71
N PRO A 152 -16.54 -3.53 -22.55
CA PRO A 152 -17.97 -3.32 -22.48
C PRO A 152 -18.18 -1.85 -22.86
N THR A 153 -18.40 -1.57 -24.14
CA THR A 153 -18.27 -0.19 -24.64
C THR A 153 -19.39 0.70 -24.12
N ASP A 154 -20.49 0.11 -23.64
CA ASP A 154 -21.70 0.84 -23.32
C ASP A 154 -22.14 0.66 -21.86
N SER A 155 -21.84 -0.48 -21.21
CA SER A 155 -22.24 -0.72 -19.81
C SER A 155 -21.44 -1.79 -19.08
N PHE A 156 -21.37 -1.70 -17.77
CA PHE A 156 -20.69 -2.60 -16.85
C PHE A 156 -21.62 -2.96 -15.68
N GLU A 157 -21.63 -4.24 -15.27
CA GLU A 157 -22.42 -4.74 -14.15
C GLU A 157 -21.60 -4.81 -12.86
N ILE A 158 -22.02 -4.06 -11.84
CA ILE A 158 -21.52 -4.17 -10.47
C ILE A 158 -22.29 -5.27 -9.75
N THR A 159 -21.63 -6.37 -9.41
CA THR A 159 -22.26 -7.57 -8.82
C THR A 159 -22.11 -7.68 -7.30
N SER A 160 -21.43 -6.72 -6.66
CA SER A 160 -21.11 -6.78 -5.23
C SER A 160 -21.08 -5.39 -4.61
N SER A 161 -21.61 -5.30 -3.39
CA SER A 161 -21.43 -4.14 -2.51
C SER A 161 -19.97 -3.86 -2.12
N HIS A 162 -19.06 -4.82 -2.33
CA HIS A 162 -17.62 -4.67 -2.13
C HIS A 162 -16.88 -4.54 -3.47
N TYR A 163 -17.53 -4.04 -4.52
CA TYR A 163 -16.86 -3.77 -5.79
C TYR A 163 -15.90 -2.57 -5.66
N GLY A 164 -14.78 -2.62 -6.39
CA GLY A 164 -13.67 -1.67 -6.27
C GLY A 164 -12.30 -2.36 -6.20
N PRO A 165 -11.22 -1.59 -6.07
CA PRO A 165 -9.85 -2.11 -6.04
C PRO A 165 -9.53 -2.99 -4.83
N HIS A 166 -10.39 -3.03 -3.81
CA HIS A 166 -10.10 -3.44 -2.42
C HIS A 166 -9.53 -2.28 -1.60
N HIS A 167 -9.91 -2.23 -0.31
CA HIS A 167 -9.44 -1.22 0.63
C HIS A 167 -7.91 -1.26 0.71
N GLY A 168 -7.29 -0.08 0.74
CA GLY A 168 -5.85 0.05 0.90
C GLY A 168 -5.01 -0.28 -0.33
N ALA A 169 -5.39 0.22 -1.52
CA ALA A 169 -4.55 0.12 -2.71
C ALA A 169 -3.43 1.18 -2.77
N GLN A 170 -2.79 1.50 -1.63
CA GLN A 170 -1.78 2.58 -1.55
C GLN A 170 -0.59 2.36 -2.50
N GLY A 171 -0.12 1.12 -2.67
CA GLY A 171 0.98 0.79 -3.56
C GLY A 171 0.68 1.18 -5.02
N ASN A 172 -0.55 0.95 -5.47
CA ASN A 172 -1.02 1.37 -6.79
C ASN A 172 -1.00 2.88 -6.98
N VAL A 173 -1.43 3.64 -5.95
CA VAL A 173 -1.43 5.11 -5.99
C VAL A 173 -0.01 5.66 -6.06
N VAL A 174 0.89 5.19 -5.18
CA VAL A 174 2.31 5.59 -5.15
C VAL A 174 2.99 5.28 -6.48
N ALA A 175 2.74 4.07 -7.03
CA ALA A 175 3.28 3.64 -8.32
C ALA A 175 2.67 4.39 -9.52
N GLY A 176 1.46 4.94 -9.38
CA GLY A 176 0.72 5.57 -10.47
C GLY A 176 0.21 4.56 -11.49
N MET A 177 -0.45 3.48 -11.04
CA MET A 177 -0.93 2.40 -11.91
C MET A 177 -2.18 1.69 -11.35
N GLY A 178 -2.93 1.00 -12.22
CA GLY A 178 -4.04 0.10 -11.81
C GLY A 178 -5.35 0.80 -11.42
N PHE A 179 -5.43 2.11 -11.64
CA PHE A 179 -6.68 2.89 -11.59
C PHE A 179 -7.16 3.20 -13.01
N ALA A 180 -8.41 3.66 -13.15
CA ALA A 180 -8.98 3.97 -14.45
C ALA A 180 -8.50 5.35 -14.94
N GLU A 181 -7.62 5.38 -15.93
CA GLU A 181 -7.16 6.60 -16.59
C GLU A 181 -8.19 7.11 -17.61
N ILE A 182 -9.31 7.65 -17.12
CA ILE A 182 -10.38 8.23 -17.95
C ILE A 182 -9.81 9.43 -18.73
N PRO A 183 -10.04 9.55 -20.06
CA PRO A 183 -9.64 10.72 -20.83
C PRO A 183 -10.31 11.99 -20.32
N GLY A 184 -9.54 13.07 -20.14
CA GLY A 184 -10.05 14.37 -19.70
C GLY A 184 -9.04 15.49 -19.95
N SER A 185 -9.22 16.63 -19.28
CA SER A 185 -8.39 17.83 -19.48
C SER A 185 -6.98 17.73 -18.90
N VAL A 186 -6.75 16.81 -17.96
CA VAL A 186 -5.47 16.64 -17.27
C VAL A 186 -4.74 15.40 -17.78
N ALA A 187 -3.49 15.58 -18.23
CA ALA A 187 -2.64 14.46 -18.61
C ALA A 187 -2.15 13.69 -17.38
N TYR A 188 -2.13 12.35 -17.48
CA TYR A 188 -1.54 11.50 -16.46
C TYR A 188 -0.01 11.61 -16.45
N PRO A 189 0.63 11.71 -15.27
CA PRO A 189 2.08 11.61 -15.17
C PRO A 189 2.56 10.22 -15.59
N GLU A 190 3.82 10.13 -16.02
CA GLU A 190 4.44 8.83 -16.30
C GLU A 190 4.41 7.94 -15.05
N GLN A 191 4.05 6.67 -15.23
CA GLN A 191 4.08 5.67 -14.16
C GLN A 191 5.46 5.64 -13.49
N GLY A 192 5.48 5.54 -12.16
CA GLY A 192 6.73 5.52 -11.39
C GLY A 192 7.44 6.87 -11.23
N SER A 193 6.93 7.95 -11.83
CA SER A 193 7.59 9.27 -11.80
C SER A 193 7.34 10.09 -10.53
N SER A 194 6.50 9.60 -9.61
CA SER A 194 6.21 10.28 -8.34
C SER A 194 7.49 10.57 -7.55
N LYS A 195 7.62 11.79 -7.02
CA LYS A 195 8.75 12.15 -6.16
C LYS A 195 8.70 11.42 -4.83
N HIS A 196 7.51 11.19 -4.30
CA HIS A 196 7.36 10.42 -3.08
C HIS A 196 7.77 8.96 -3.29
N LEU A 197 7.52 8.36 -4.46
CA LEU A 197 8.08 7.05 -4.79
C LEU A 197 9.61 7.09 -4.94
N THR A 198 10.11 7.97 -5.80
CA THR A 198 11.52 7.95 -6.24
C THR A 198 12.52 8.47 -5.22
N GLN A 199 12.07 9.14 -4.15
CA GLN A 199 12.94 9.70 -3.10
C GLN A 199 12.76 9.05 -1.73
N ALA A 200 11.55 8.66 -1.35
CA ALA A 200 11.25 8.21 0.02
C ALA A 200 10.58 6.82 0.06
N SER A 201 9.67 6.58 -0.87
CA SER A 201 8.70 5.49 -0.88
C SER A 201 8.00 5.33 0.48
N CYS A 202 7.49 4.13 0.79
CA CYS A 202 6.74 3.87 2.02
C CYS A 202 7.60 4.12 3.26
N VAL A 203 8.80 3.55 3.28
CA VAL A 203 9.66 3.56 4.48
C VAL A 203 10.22 4.94 4.82
N GLY A 204 10.39 5.83 3.84
CA GLY A 204 10.91 7.18 4.07
C GLY A 204 9.97 8.08 4.86
N CYS A 205 8.66 7.79 4.87
CA CYS A 205 7.68 8.55 5.65
C CYS A 205 7.14 7.73 6.83
N HIS A 206 6.70 6.50 6.59
CA HIS A 206 6.04 5.66 7.60
C HIS A 206 7.03 4.98 8.55
N MET A 207 8.28 4.81 8.13
CA MET A 207 9.34 4.22 8.94
C MET A 207 10.53 5.17 9.11
N ALA A 208 10.28 6.48 9.02
CA ALA A 208 11.24 7.52 9.34
C ALA A 208 11.72 7.41 10.80
N GLU A 209 12.59 8.33 11.24
CA GLU A 209 12.95 8.40 12.66
C GLU A 209 11.69 8.51 13.52
N PHE A 210 11.65 7.73 14.61
CA PHE A 210 10.50 7.73 15.49
C PHE A 210 10.53 8.95 16.40
N THR A 211 9.61 9.88 16.19
CA THR A 211 9.43 11.09 17.00
C THR A 211 7.95 11.38 17.13
N ASP A 212 7.53 11.92 18.28
CA ASP A 212 6.15 12.37 18.51
C ASP A 212 5.07 11.34 18.12
N GLU A 213 5.35 10.06 18.40
CA GLU A 213 4.48 8.91 18.11
C GLU A 213 4.34 8.54 16.61
N GLU A 214 5.09 9.19 15.72
CA GLU A 214 5.13 8.92 14.28
C GLU A 214 6.43 8.25 13.84
N GLY A 215 6.43 7.59 12.68
CA GLY A 215 7.59 6.91 12.11
C GLY A 215 7.92 5.58 12.78
N GLY A 216 9.15 5.09 12.57
CA GLY A 216 9.64 3.84 13.16
C GLY A 216 8.76 2.64 12.82
N HIS A 217 8.46 1.80 13.82
CA HIS A 217 7.55 0.64 13.65
C HIS A 217 6.10 0.97 14.03
N SER A 218 5.74 2.24 14.26
CA SER A 218 4.33 2.64 14.38
C SER A 218 3.62 2.56 13.02
N PHE A 219 4.40 2.77 11.94
CA PHE A 219 3.94 2.94 10.57
C PHE A 219 3.01 4.15 10.36
N ILE A 220 2.92 5.04 11.35
CA ILE A 220 2.26 6.34 11.20
C ILE A 220 3.25 7.24 10.42
N PRO A 221 2.83 7.93 9.35
CA PRO A 221 3.74 8.77 8.58
C PRO A 221 4.25 9.94 9.44
N SER A 222 5.54 10.25 9.34
CA SER A 222 6.16 11.33 10.10
C SER A 222 6.00 12.68 9.40
N VAL A 223 5.34 13.64 10.05
CA VAL A 223 5.29 15.04 9.61
C VAL A 223 6.69 15.66 9.58
N ALA A 224 7.54 15.30 10.55
CA ALA A 224 8.94 15.76 10.59
C ALA A 224 9.73 15.33 9.34
N ALA A 225 9.53 14.10 8.86
CA ALA A 225 10.15 13.63 7.61
C ALA A 225 9.64 14.40 6.38
N CYS A 226 8.36 14.79 6.37
CA CYS A 226 7.82 15.66 5.33
C CYS A 226 8.53 17.02 5.34
N ASN A 227 8.61 17.65 6.51
CA ASN A 227 9.20 18.98 6.70
C ASN A 227 10.68 19.04 6.28
N GLU A 228 11.45 17.95 6.47
CA GLU A 228 12.85 17.87 6.04
C GLU A 228 13.00 18.02 4.51
N CYS A 229 12.20 17.30 3.73
CA CYS A 229 12.29 17.33 2.27
C CYS A 229 11.60 18.56 1.66
N HIS A 230 10.53 19.03 2.30
CA HIS A 230 9.71 20.12 1.80
C HIS A 230 10.18 21.52 2.24
N ASP A 231 11.21 21.59 3.11
CA ASP A 231 11.68 22.85 3.71
C ASP A 231 10.51 23.65 4.31
N ALA A 232 9.73 22.95 5.14
CA ALA A 232 8.47 23.41 5.71
C ALA A 232 8.46 23.26 7.24
N ASP A 233 7.48 23.90 7.87
CA ASP A 233 7.22 23.83 9.31
C ASP A 233 5.70 23.66 9.52
N LEU A 234 5.21 22.47 9.15
CA LEU A 234 3.80 22.08 9.27
C LEU A 234 3.61 21.14 10.44
N ASP A 235 2.40 21.15 11.01
CA ASP A 235 1.90 20.21 12.02
C ASP A 235 0.89 19.21 11.44
N ASP A 236 0.71 19.22 10.11
CA ASP A 236 -0.16 18.32 9.36
C ASP A 236 0.50 17.86 8.04
N TYR A 237 -0.19 16.98 7.29
CA TYR A 237 0.28 16.48 5.99
C TYR A 237 -0.22 17.33 4.80
N ASN A 238 -0.87 18.48 5.05
CA ASN A 238 -1.53 19.27 4.02
C ASN A 238 -0.59 20.26 3.32
N TYR A 239 0.61 19.79 2.99
CA TYR A 239 1.61 20.59 2.30
C TYR A 239 1.07 21.13 0.97
N GLY A 240 1.08 22.46 0.82
CA GLY A 240 0.57 23.13 -0.37
C GLY A 240 -0.95 22.99 -0.59
N GLY A 241 -1.71 22.61 0.43
CA GLY A 241 -3.17 22.47 0.35
C GLY A 241 -3.65 21.22 -0.40
N VAL A 242 -2.77 20.24 -0.64
CA VAL A 242 -3.08 19.05 -1.45
C VAL A 242 -4.24 18.25 -0.86
N GLN A 243 -4.24 18.00 0.46
CA GLN A 243 -5.28 17.20 1.10
C GLN A 243 -6.64 17.89 1.05
N THR A 244 -6.66 19.21 1.25
CA THR A 244 -7.88 20.02 1.10
C THR A 244 -8.44 19.92 -0.31
N GLU A 245 -7.61 20.17 -1.32
CA GLU A 245 -8.05 20.16 -2.72
C GLU A 245 -8.55 18.77 -3.16
N VAL A 246 -7.88 17.70 -2.73
CA VAL A 246 -8.27 16.33 -3.05
C VAL A 246 -9.55 15.92 -2.32
N HIS A 247 -9.72 16.34 -1.06
CA HIS A 247 -10.96 16.09 -0.32
C HIS A 247 -12.17 16.76 -1.01
N GLU A 248 -12.03 18.02 -1.45
CA GLU A 248 -13.07 18.72 -2.20
C GLU A 248 -13.44 17.99 -3.49
N MET A 249 -12.44 17.52 -4.26
CA MET A 249 -12.69 16.73 -5.47
C MET A 249 -13.35 15.37 -5.18
N LEU A 250 -12.98 14.68 -4.09
CA LEU A 250 -13.62 13.43 -3.68
C LEU A 250 -15.09 13.65 -3.32
N VAL A 251 -15.42 14.77 -2.65
CA VAL A 251 -16.80 15.16 -2.34
C VAL A 251 -17.58 15.48 -3.61
N GLU A 252 -17.00 16.26 -4.53
CA GLU A 252 -17.64 16.59 -5.80
C GLU A 252 -17.95 15.35 -6.63
N LEU A 253 -16.97 14.45 -6.78
CA LEU A 253 -17.15 13.20 -7.53
C LEU A 253 -18.18 12.28 -6.88
N ARG A 254 -18.19 12.17 -5.54
CA ARG A 254 -19.20 11.43 -4.79
C ARG A 254 -20.60 11.95 -5.11
N ASP A 255 -20.80 13.26 -5.03
CA ASP A 255 -22.11 13.89 -5.21
C ASP A 255 -22.63 13.67 -6.64
N GLN A 256 -21.73 13.68 -7.64
CA GLN A 256 -22.07 13.33 -9.01
C GLN A 256 -22.44 11.85 -9.18
N LEU A 257 -21.70 10.93 -8.56
CA LEU A 257 -21.98 9.49 -8.58
C LEU A 257 -23.31 9.17 -7.88
N LEU A 258 -23.66 9.89 -6.80
CA LEU A 258 -24.97 9.82 -6.14
C LEU A 258 -26.08 10.29 -7.07
N ALA A 259 -25.88 11.42 -7.74
CA ALA A 259 -26.88 11.97 -8.68
C ALA A 259 -27.12 11.04 -9.89
N LEU A 260 -26.08 10.32 -10.33
CA LEU A 260 -26.17 9.30 -11.38
C LEU A 260 -26.73 7.96 -10.88
N GLY A 261 -26.88 7.78 -9.56
CA GLY A 261 -27.37 6.54 -8.94
C GLY A 261 -26.39 5.36 -8.98
N VAL A 262 -25.10 5.64 -9.23
CA VAL A 262 -24.03 4.62 -9.24
C VAL A 262 -23.72 4.15 -7.82
N ILE A 263 -23.79 5.09 -6.88
CA ILE A 263 -23.67 4.84 -5.45
C ILE A 263 -24.93 5.34 -4.74
N GLU A 264 -25.12 4.85 -3.52
CA GLU A 264 -26.14 5.31 -2.59
C GLU A 264 -25.57 5.36 -1.17
N GLY A 265 -26.34 5.89 -0.22
CA GLY A 265 -25.94 6.04 1.17
C GLY A 265 -25.81 7.51 1.59
N ASP A 266 -25.23 7.73 2.76
CA ASP A 266 -25.07 9.04 3.38
C ASP A 266 -23.86 9.04 4.34
N ASP A 267 -23.54 10.21 4.90
CA ASP A 267 -22.42 10.35 5.83
C ASP A 267 -22.60 9.58 7.15
N GLU A 268 -23.82 9.16 7.52
CA GLU A 268 -24.10 8.40 8.76
C GLU A 268 -23.88 6.90 8.56
N HIS A 269 -24.32 6.36 7.41
CA HIS A 269 -24.31 4.94 7.10
C HIS A 269 -23.18 4.52 6.16
N GLY A 270 -22.45 5.49 5.61
CA GLY A 270 -21.46 5.28 4.56
C GLY A 270 -22.10 5.20 3.18
N TYR A 271 -21.25 5.24 2.17
CA TYR A 271 -21.63 5.16 0.77
C TYR A 271 -21.20 3.81 0.19
N HIS A 272 -22.06 3.21 -0.63
CA HIS A 272 -21.81 1.91 -1.26
C HIS A 272 -22.34 1.87 -2.69
N PRO A 273 -21.76 1.02 -3.56
CA PRO A 273 -22.23 0.92 -4.93
C PRO A 273 -23.61 0.26 -4.99
N VAL A 274 -24.47 0.81 -5.83
CA VAL A 274 -25.70 0.12 -6.26
C VAL A 274 -25.26 -1.08 -7.10
N ASN A 275 -25.66 -2.27 -6.69
CA ASN A 275 -25.18 -3.53 -7.27
C ASN A 275 -26.32 -4.48 -7.58
N SER A 276 -26.14 -5.35 -8.58
CA SER A 276 -27.21 -6.23 -9.09
C SER A 276 -27.64 -7.32 -8.10
N ARG A 277 -26.84 -7.59 -7.07
CA ARG A 277 -27.19 -8.52 -6.00
C ARG A 277 -28.22 -7.92 -5.03
N ASP A 278 -28.05 -6.66 -4.66
CA ASP A 278 -28.94 -5.97 -3.72
C ASP A 278 -30.09 -5.24 -4.46
N TYR A 279 -29.87 -4.89 -5.73
CA TYR A 279 -30.81 -4.20 -6.62
C TYR A 279 -31.04 -5.01 -7.91
N PRO A 280 -32.01 -5.94 -7.96
CA PRO A 280 -32.24 -6.80 -9.11
C PRO A 280 -32.53 -6.08 -10.43
N ASP A 281 -33.09 -4.87 -10.37
CA ASP A 281 -33.37 -4.01 -11.52
C ASP A 281 -32.31 -2.90 -11.71
N GLY A 282 -31.21 -2.93 -10.95
CA GLY A 282 -30.13 -1.96 -10.96
C GLY A 282 -28.74 -2.62 -11.07
N GLY A 283 -27.68 -1.85 -10.79
CA GLY A 283 -26.31 -2.36 -10.78
C GLY A 283 -25.65 -2.47 -12.15
N VAL A 284 -26.30 -2.00 -13.23
CA VAL A 284 -25.71 -1.92 -14.57
C VAL A 284 -25.63 -0.44 -14.96
N PHE A 285 -24.42 0.05 -15.20
CA PHE A 285 -24.15 1.47 -15.47
C PHE A 285 -23.24 1.62 -16.69
N PRO A 286 -23.21 2.79 -17.35
CA PRO A 286 -22.16 3.11 -18.32
C PRO A 286 -20.76 2.84 -17.74
N THR A 287 -19.89 2.20 -18.52
CA THR A 287 -18.56 1.77 -18.04
C THR A 287 -17.76 2.93 -17.47
N VAL A 288 -17.84 4.13 -18.06
CA VAL A 288 -17.16 5.34 -17.57
C VAL A 288 -17.62 5.74 -16.16
N GLN A 289 -18.90 5.52 -15.81
CA GLN A 289 -19.43 5.78 -14.48
C GLN A 289 -18.85 4.79 -13.45
N VAL A 290 -18.72 3.53 -13.83
CA VAL A 290 -18.11 2.52 -12.96
C VAL A 290 -16.60 2.75 -12.81
N GLN A 291 -15.92 3.23 -13.86
CA GLN A 291 -14.52 3.65 -13.79
C GLN A 291 -14.33 4.83 -12.82
N ALA A 292 -15.20 5.83 -12.89
CA ALA A 292 -15.20 6.96 -11.97
C ALA A 292 -15.47 6.52 -10.53
N PHE A 293 -16.42 5.61 -10.31
CA PHE A 293 -16.65 4.96 -9.01
C PHE A 293 -15.40 4.21 -8.51
N PHE A 294 -14.76 3.42 -9.37
CA PHE A 294 -13.56 2.65 -9.03
C PHE A 294 -12.43 3.57 -8.57
N ASN A 295 -12.24 4.69 -9.25
CA ASN A 295 -11.30 5.73 -8.84
C ASN A 295 -11.69 6.36 -7.51
N TRP A 296 -12.94 6.79 -7.36
CA TRP A 296 -13.44 7.44 -6.16
C TRP A 296 -13.25 6.58 -4.91
N VAL A 297 -13.76 5.34 -4.91
CA VAL A 297 -13.70 4.44 -3.75
C VAL A 297 -12.26 4.04 -3.44
N GLY A 298 -11.42 3.83 -4.45
CA GLY A 298 -10.02 3.48 -4.24
C GLY A 298 -9.19 4.64 -3.67
N LEU A 299 -9.50 5.88 -4.04
CA LEU A 299 -8.80 7.07 -3.54
C LEU A 299 -9.32 7.55 -2.18
N GLU A 300 -10.59 7.27 -1.85
CA GLU A 300 -11.11 7.44 -0.49
C GLU A 300 -10.39 6.48 0.48
N GLU A 301 -10.24 5.21 0.08
CA GLU A 301 -9.58 4.18 0.90
C GLU A 301 -8.05 4.19 0.85
N ASP A 302 -7.47 5.01 -0.02
CA ASP A 302 -6.05 5.37 0.06
C ASP A 302 -5.74 6.16 1.34
N ARG A 303 -6.71 6.95 1.82
CA ARG A 303 -6.70 7.75 3.06
C ARG A 303 -5.58 8.79 3.17
N SER A 304 -4.71 8.93 2.17
CA SER A 304 -3.67 9.95 2.16
C SER A 304 -4.17 11.32 1.71
N LEU A 305 -5.40 11.38 1.16
CA LEU A 305 -5.94 12.56 0.47
C LEU A 305 -4.97 13.08 -0.59
N GLY A 306 -4.42 12.15 -1.37
CA GLY A 306 -3.55 12.42 -2.51
C GLY A 306 -2.08 12.63 -2.20
N VAL A 307 -1.66 12.61 -0.93
CA VAL A 307 -0.24 12.76 -0.54
C VAL A 307 0.63 11.71 -1.21
N HIS A 308 0.19 10.46 -1.37
CA HIS A 308 1.01 9.41 -1.99
C HIS A 308 1.48 9.73 -3.42
N ASN A 309 0.63 10.36 -4.23
CA ASN A 309 0.97 10.76 -5.59
C ASN A 309 0.10 11.94 -6.08
N PRO A 310 0.40 13.18 -5.65
CA PRO A 310 -0.52 14.30 -5.80
C PRO A 310 -0.90 14.60 -7.25
N LYS A 311 0.05 14.43 -8.19
CA LYS A 311 -0.20 14.70 -9.62
C LYS A 311 -1.13 13.65 -10.23
N TYR A 312 -0.89 12.38 -9.93
CA TYR A 312 -1.68 11.28 -10.47
C TYR A 312 -3.10 11.30 -9.88
N VAL A 313 -3.23 11.48 -8.57
CA VAL A 313 -4.53 11.53 -7.88
C VAL A 313 -5.39 12.70 -8.38
N LYS A 314 -4.80 13.90 -8.52
CA LYS A 314 -5.53 15.05 -9.08
C LYS A 314 -5.94 14.82 -10.54
N ALA A 315 -5.12 14.14 -11.35
CA ALA A 315 -5.48 13.80 -12.72
C ALA A 315 -6.66 12.82 -12.78
N LEU A 316 -6.61 11.74 -11.97
CA LEU A 316 -7.70 10.78 -11.85
C LEU A 316 -9.01 11.47 -11.45
N LEU A 317 -8.99 12.26 -10.37
CA LEU A 317 -10.20 12.92 -9.87
C LEU A 317 -10.74 13.95 -10.84
N ARG A 318 -9.90 14.85 -11.37
CA ARG A 318 -10.35 15.89 -12.32
C ARG A 318 -10.98 15.27 -13.56
N ASN A 319 -10.35 14.27 -14.15
CA ASN A 319 -10.86 13.63 -15.36
C ASN A 319 -12.12 12.81 -15.08
N SER A 320 -12.22 12.15 -13.91
CA SER A 320 -13.46 11.48 -13.49
C SER A 320 -14.61 12.46 -13.28
N ILE A 321 -14.36 13.60 -12.62
CA ILE A 321 -15.36 14.67 -12.43
C ILE A 321 -15.87 15.18 -13.77
N GLU A 322 -14.98 15.56 -14.69
CA GLU A 322 -15.35 16.05 -16.01
C GLU A 322 -16.18 15.03 -16.81
N ALA A 323 -15.86 13.73 -16.69
CA ALA A 323 -16.63 12.68 -17.31
C ALA A 323 -18.03 12.55 -16.69
N MET A 324 -18.17 12.64 -15.37
CA MET A 324 -19.47 12.55 -14.70
C MET A 324 -20.32 13.81 -14.94
N GLU A 325 -19.73 14.99 -15.05
CA GLU A 325 -20.43 16.20 -15.50
C GLU A 325 -21.02 16.01 -16.91
N ALA A 326 -20.26 15.41 -17.83
CA ALA A 326 -20.75 15.13 -19.17
C ALA A 326 -21.93 14.15 -19.16
N GLU A 327 -21.85 13.08 -18.35
CA GLU A 327 -22.94 12.11 -18.17
C GLU A 327 -24.20 12.75 -17.59
N LEU A 328 -24.06 13.59 -16.55
CA LEU A 328 -25.18 14.33 -15.94
C LEU A 328 -25.84 15.30 -16.92
N ASN A 329 -25.04 16.03 -17.71
CA ASN A 329 -25.55 16.94 -18.75
C ASN A 329 -26.31 16.19 -19.84
N ALA A 330 -25.82 15.02 -20.26
CA ALA A 330 -26.52 14.17 -21.22
C ALA A 330 -27.85 13.64 -20.67
N LEU A 331 -27.90 13.29 -19.37
CA LEU A 331 -29.11 12.88 -18.66
C LEU A 331 -30.15 14.00 -18.58
N ALA A 332 -29.72 15.24 -18.30
CA ALA A 332 -30.61 16.40 -18.21
C ALA A 332 -31.15 16.89 -19.57
N ALA A 333 -30.50 16.50 -20.68
CA ALA A 333 -30.90 16.87 -22.04
C ALA A 333 -31.95 15.92 -22.66
N ASN A 334 -32.18 14.76 -22.05
CA ASN A 334 -33.14 13.73 -22.49
C ASN A 334 -34.43 13.78 -21.66
#